data_AF-Q1H438-F1
#
_entry.id   AF-Q1H438-F1
#
_cell.length_a   1.000
_cell.length_b   1.000
_cell.length_c   1.000
_cell.angle_alpha   90.00
_cell.angle_beta   90.00
_cell.angle_gamma   90.00
#
_symmetry.space_group_name_H-M   'P 1'
#
loop_
_entity.id
_entity.type
_entity.pdbx_description
1 polymer ?
#
loop_
_entity_poly.entity_id
_entity_poly.type
_entity_poly.pdbx_seq_one_letter_code
_entity_poly.pdbx_strand_id
1 'polypeptide(L)'
;MRKSVYFLLVLSFTQTGCGIGGYWMNGDPFYKPDIKPYISYWTKEEMTEESRLNNWVACGGLPNGSFALDRKKRLPEESSDVFRARLEHDFERCMLRTGYRYTGNCSSEYMKSQPLCGAP
;
A
#
# COMPACT_ATOMS: atom_id res chain seq x y z
N MET A 1 -27.22 -26.17 59.14
CA MET A 1 -27.11 -26.47 57.69
C MET A 1 -27.98 -25.49 56.91
N ARG A 2 -27.46 -24.32 56.53
CA ARG A 2 -28.28 -23.25 55.91
C ARG A 2 -27.43 -22.19 55.20
N LYS A 3 -26.43 -22.60 54.41
CA LYS A 3 -25.64 -21.65 53.58
C LYS A 3 -25.28 -22.17 52.18
N SER A 4 -25.67 -23.39 51.80
CA SER A 4 -25.30 -24.00 50.50
C SER A 4 -26.44 -24.11 49.49
N VAL A 5 -27.32 -23.10 49.42
CA VAL A 5 -28.37 -23.07 48.38
C VAL A 5 -28.39 -21.75 47.59
N TYR A 6 -27.81 -20.67 48.12
CA TYR A 6 -27.82 -19.37 47.45
C TYR A 6 -26.74 -19.20 46.38
N PHE A 7 -25.68 -20.04 46.39
CA PHE A 7 -24.56 -19.85 45.47
C PHE A 7 -24.80 -20.47 44.07
N LEU A 8 -25.81 -21.34 43.92
CA LEU A 8 -26.10 -22.03 42.66
C LEU A 8 -27.24 -21.40 41.84
N LEU A 9 -27.90 -20.36 42.35
CA LEU A 9 -29.06 -19.73 41.67
C LEU A 9 -28.74 -18.44 40.92
N VAL A 10 -27.50 -17.94 40.98
CA VAL A 10 -27.11 -16.67 40.32
C VAL A 10 -26.34 -16.90 39.01
N LEU A 11 -25.91 -18.13 38.71
CA LEU A 11 -25.04 -18.41 37.57
C LEU A 11 -25.77 -18.88 36.29
N SER A 12 -27.10 -18.78 36.23
CA SER A 12 -27.90 -19.37 35.14
C SER A 12 -28.63 -18.34 34.26
N PHE A 13 -28.42 -17.04 34.48
CA PHE A 13 -29.18 -15.97 33.78
C PHE A 13 -28.37 -15.13 32.79
N THR A 14 -27.12 -15.51 32.47
CA THR A 14 -26.27 -14.75 31.52
C THR A 14 -26.09 -15.41 30.14
N GLN A 15 -26.80 -16.50 29.83
CA GLN A 15 -26.72 -17.19 28.53
C GLN A 15 -27.94 -17.01 27.62
N THR A 16 -28.58 -15.84 27.63
CA THR A 16 -29.50 -15.45 26.55
C THR A 16 -29.05 -14.14 25.94
N GLY A 17 -27.93 -14.20 25.22
CA GLY A 17 -27.35 -13.03 24.58
C GLY A 17 -26.36 -13.37 23.46
N CYS A 18 -26.71 -14.28 22.55
CA CYS A 18 -26.06 -14.37 21.23
C CYS A 18 -27.11 -14.75 20.16
N GLY A 19 -28.19 -13.97 20.13
CA GLY A 19 -29.10 -13.90 19.00
C GLY A 19 -29.14 -12.46 18.50
N ILE A 20 -28.07 -12.00 17.83
CA ILE A 20 -28.14 -10.86 16.90
C ILE A 20 -27.36 -11.27 15.67
N GLY A 21 -28.09 -11.42 14.56
CA GLY A 21 -27.55 -11.78 13.27
C GLY A 21 -26.53 -10.75 12.80
N GLY A 22 -25.40 -11.24 12.32
CA GLY A 22 -24.53 -10.43 11.50
C GLY A 22 -24.83 -10.68 10.05
N TYR A 23 -25.24 -9.61 9.38
CA TYR A 23 -25.20 -9.38 7.94
C TYR A 23 -23.78 -9.50 7.32
N TRP A 24 -22.84 -10.16 8.00
CA TRP A 24 -21.40 -10.14 7.74
C TRP A 24 -20.90 -11.21 6.75
N MET A 25 -21.78 -12.01 6.17
CA MET A 25 -21.42 -13.03 5.15
C MET A 25 -21.98 -12.71 3.76
N ASN A 26 -22.30 -11.44 3.48
CA ASN A 26 -22.67 -10.96 2.14
C ASN A 26 -21.48 -10.37 1.35
N GLY A 27 -20.26 -10.48 1.87
CA GLY A 27 -19.06 -10.14 1.12
C GLY A 27 -18.70 -11.29 0.17
N ASP A 28 -18.48 -10.99 -1.10
CA ASP A 28 -17.89 -11.94 -2.05
C ASP A 28 -16.50 -12.37 -1.51
N PRO A 29 -16.28 -13.65 -1.16
CA PRO A 29 -14.98 -14.14 -0.69
C PRO A 29 -13.89 -14.04 -1.78
N PHE A 30 -14.28 -13.76 -3.03
CA PHE A 30 -13.40 -13.52 -4.16
C PHE A 30 -13.25 -12.05 -4.52
N TYR A 31 -13.65 -11.12 -3.64
CA TYR A 31 -13.33 -9.70 -3.82
C TYR A 31 -11.81 -9.52 -3.91
N LYS A 32 -11.31 -9.50 -5.14
CA LYS A 32 -9.95 -9.10 -5.46
C LYS A 32 -10.00 -7.58 -5.47
N PRO A 33 -9.36 -6.88 -4.52
CA PRO A 33 -9.14 -5.46 -4.70
C PRO A 33 -8.51 -5.27 -6.09
N ASP A 34 -8.97 -4.28 -6.83
CA ASP A 34 -8.38 -3.87 -8.11
C ASP A 34 -6.99 -3.30 -7.82
N ILE A 35 -6.01 -4.19 -7.60
CA ILE A 35 -4.62 -3.85 -7.32
C ILE A 35 -4.01 -3.42 -8.64
N LYS A 36 -4.04 -2.11 -8.89
CA LYS A 36 -3.42 -1.54 -10.06
C LYS A 36 -1.89 -1.54 -9.91
N PRO A 37 -1.14 -1.80 -11.00
CA PRO A 37 0.32 -1.73 -10.95
C PRO A 37 0.78 -0.31 -10.64
N TYR A 38 1.99 -0.16 -10.10
CA TYR A 38 2.48 1.14 -9.62
C TYR A 38 2.51 2.22 -10.71
N ILE A 39 2.82 1.84 -11.96
CA ILE A 39 2.77 2.70 -13.16
C ILE A 39 1.41 3.38 -13.38
N SER A 40 0.32 2.77 -12.92
CA SER A 40 -1.04 3.31 -13.12
C SER A 40 -1.30 4.61 -12.35
N TYR A 41 -0.52 4.85 -11.29
CA TYR A 41 -0.58 6.08 -10.49
C TYR A 41 0.27 7.21 -11.08
N TRP A 42 0.82 7.03 -12.29
CA TRP A 42 1.60 8.05 -12.97
C TRP A 42 0.90 8.47 -14.26
N THR A 43 0.48 9.73 -14.32
CA THR A 43 -0.28 10.28 -15.44
C THR A 43 0.46 11.41 -16.11
N LYS A 44 0.34 11.46 -17.44
CA LYS A 44 0.81 12.55 -18.29
C LYS A 44 -0.22 12.70 -19.41
N GLU A 45 -0.64 13.92 -19.68
CA GLU A 45 -1.62 14.19 -20.73
C GLU A 45 -1.09 13.75 -22.10
N GLU A 46 -2.01 13.34 -22.99
CA GLU A 46 -1.71 12.95 -24.38
C GLU A 46 -0.72 11.77 -24.52
N MET A 47 -0.57 10.95 -23.49
CA MET A 47 0.38 9.84 -23.46
C MET A 47 -0.29 8.48 -23.68
N THR A 48 0.25 7.68 -24.59
CA THR A 48 -0.19 6.29 -24.80
C THR A 48 0.34 5.37 -23.69
N GLU A 49 -0.33 4.24 -23.46
CA GLU A 49 0.10 3.27 -22.45
C GLU A 49 1.48 2.68 -22.75
N GLU A 50 1.76 2.40 -24.03
CA GLU A 50 3.06 1.91 -24.49
C GLU A 50 4.17 2.93 -24.23
N SER A 51 3.94 4.20 -24.60
CA SER A 51 4.91 5.27 -24.35
C SER A 51 5.14 5.50 -22.86
N ARG A 52 4.08 5.36 -22.04
CA ARG A 52 4.19 5.36 -20.57
C ARG A 52 5.04 4.21 -20.06
N LEU A 53 4.87 3.00 -20.58
CA LEU A 53 5.70 1.85 -20.21
C LEU A 53 7.17 2.04 -20.63
N ASN A 54 7.41 2.59 -21.81
CA ASN A 54 8.77 2.88 -22.28
C ASN A 54 9.47 3.90 -21.37
N ASN A 55 8.80 5.00 -21.01
CA ASN A 55 9.34 5.98 -20.08
C ASN A 55 9.53 5.40 -18.67
N TRP A 56 8.60 4.57 -18.21
CA TRP A 56 8.70 3.85 -16.94
C TRP A 56 9.95 2.98 -16.86
N VAL A 57 10.17 2.15 -17.88
CA VAL A 57 11.34 1.27 -17.97
C VAL A 57 12.62 2.08 -18.11
N ALA A 58 12.60 3.17 -18.89
CA ALA A 58 13.74 4.09 -19.02
C ALA A 58 14.14 4.72 -17.66
N CYS A 59 13.18 4.98 -16.78
CA CYS A 59 13.44 5.46 -15.42
C CYS A 59 13.90 4.35 -14.45
N GLY A 60 13.92 3.09 -14.86
CA GLY A 60 14.36 1.95 -14.04
C GLY A 60 13.20 1.12 -13.48
N GLY A 61 11.98 1.34 -13.92
CA GLY A 61 10.83 0.49 -13.64
C GLY A 61 10.90 -0.85 -14.39
N LEU A 62 10.10 -1.83 -13.95
CA LEU A 62 9.99 -3.15 -14.57
C LEU A 62 8.93 -3.17 -15.68
N PRO A 63 9.06 -4.03 -16.71
CA PRO A 63 8.09 -4.13 -17.82
C PRO A 63 6.66 -4.51 -17.41
N ASN A 64 6.47 -5.03 -16.20
CA ASN A 64 5.14 -5.33 -15.64
C ASN A 64 4.51 -4.12 -14.91
N GLY A 65 5.09 -2.92 -15.02
CA GLY A 65 4.59 -1.71 -14.38
C GLY A 65 4.86 -1.61 -12.88
N SER A 66 5.67 -2.52 -12.32
CA SER A 66 6.18 -2.43 -10.95
C SER A 66 7.56 -1.75 -10.90
N PHE A 67 8.03 -1.43 -9.70
CA PHE A 67 9.38 -0.94 -9.45
C PHE A 67 10.08 -1.86 -8.45
N ALA A 68 11.36 -2.15 -8.69
CA ALA A 68 12.15 -3.01 -7.82
C ALA A 68 13.55 -2.42 -7.62
N LEU A 69 14.06 -2.56 -6.41
CA LEU A 69 15.39 -2.11 -6.03
C LEU A 69 16.46 -3.05 -6.61
N ASP A 70 17.24 -2.56 -7.55
CA ASP A 70 18.39 -3.29 -8.09
C ASP A 70 19.56 -3.23 -7.11
N ARG A 71 19.73 -4.29 -6.32
CA ARG A 71 20.79 -4.42 -5.31
C ARG A 71 22.20 -4.29 -5.89
N LYS A 72 22.40 -4.49 -7.19
CA LYS A 72 23.69 -4.30 -7.86
C LYS A 72 24.11 -2.83 -7.91
N LYS A 73 23.17 -1.89 -7.75
CA LYS A 73 23.42 -0.44 -7.71
C LYS A 73 23.75 0.09 -6.32
N ARG A 74 23.93 -0.78 -5.31
CA ARG A 74 24.32 -0.38 -3.96
C ARG A 74 25.78 0.07 -3.97
N LEU A 75 26.05 1.23 -3.39
CA LEU A 75 27.40 1.76 -3.27
C LEU A 75 28.14 1.06 -2.12
N PRO A 76 29.49 0.99 -2.17
CA PRO A 76 30.29 0.55 -1.02
C PRO A 76 29.95 1.38 0.21
N GLU A 77 29.86 0.74 1.38
CA GLU A 77 29.59 1.38 2.69
C GLU A 77 28.22 2.07 2.85
N GLU A 78 27.37 2.08 1.81
CA GLU A 78 26.03 2.64 1.88
C GLU A 78 25.13 1.78 2.77
N SER A 79 24.43 2.41 3.73
CA SER A 79 23.43 1.70 4.54
C SER A 79 22.24 1.25 3.68
N SER A 80 21.51 0.23 4.13
CA SER A 80 20.34 -0.26 3.38
C SER A 80 19.30 0.84 3.20
N ASP A 81 19.07 1.69 4.21
CA ASP A 81 18.05 2.73 4.15
C ASP A 81 18.45 3.85 3.18
N VAL A 82 19.72 4.25 3.18
CA VAL A 82 20.25 5.25 2.23
C VAL A 82 20.16 4.72 0.80
N PHE A 83 20.54 3.45 0.59
CA PHE A 83 20.43 2.79 -0.71
C PHE A 83 18.99 2.76 -1.24
N ARG A 84 18.04 2.37 -0.38
CA ARG A 84 16.61 2.30 -0.73
C ARG A 84 16.08 3.68 -1.10
N ALA A 85 16.26 4.66 -0.21
CA ALA A 85 15.77 6.01 -0.39
C ALA A 85 16.36 6.64 -1.65
N ARG A 86 17.67 6.48 -1.90
CA ARG A 86 18.32 7.00 -3.10
C ARG A 86 17.71 6.43 -4.37
N LEU A 87 17.59 5.10 -4.50
CA LEU A 87 17.03 4.49 -5.71
C LEU A 87 15.55 4.83 -5.92
N GLU A 88 14.75 4.84 -4.86
CA GLU A 88 13.34 5.24 -4.92
C GLU A 88 13.22 6.70 -5.37
N HIS A 89 13.96 7.62 -4.74
CA HIS A 89 13.93 9.04 -5.10
C HIS A 89 14.47 9.31 -6.51
N ASP A 90 15.52 8.61 -6.95
CA ASP A 90 16.07 8.74 -8.30
C ASP A 90 15.03 8.34 -9.36
N PHE A 91 14.31 7.25 -9.10
CA PHE A 91 13.21 6.76 -9.94
C PHE A 91 12.07 7.79 -10.01
N GLU A 92 11.61 8.27 -8.86
CA GLU A 92 10.52 9.25 -8.79
C GLU A 92 10.86 10.56 -9.48
N ARG A 93 12.05 11.10 -9.23
CA ARG A 93 12.53 12.30 -9.90
C ARG A 93 12.71 12.11 -11.40
N CYS A 94 13.01 10.90 -11.87
CA CYS A 94 13.03 10.61 -13.31
C CYS A 94 11.63 10.72 -13.92
N MET A 95 10.63 10.11 -13.29
CA MET A 95 9.24 10.17 -13.75
C MET A 95 8.71 11.61 -13.75
N LEU A 96 8.97 12.35 -12.66
CA LEU A 96 8.61 13.77 -12.53
C LEU A 96 9.27 14.64 -13.61
N ARG A 97 10.59 14.49 -13.85
CA ARG A 97 11.30 15.24 -14.90
C ARG A 97 10.79 14.94 -16.31
N THR A 98 10.30 13.73 -16.54
CA THR A 98 9.68 13.34 -17.81
C THR A 98 8.29 13.99 -18.01
N GLY A 99 7.76 14.65 -16.97
CA GLY A 99 6.48 15.37 -16.99
C GLY A 99 5.30 14.52 -16.52
N TYR A 100 5.55 13.37 -15.88
CA TYR A 100 4.48 12.63 -15.21
C TYR A 100 4.15 13.26 -13.87
N ARG A 101 2.89 13.12 -13.47
CA ARG A 101 2.38 13.50 -12.15
C ARG A 101 1.92 12.24 -11.44
N TYR A 102 2.27 12.12 -10.16
CA TYR A 102 1.76 11.05 -9.32
C TYR A 102 0.33 11.36 -8.87
N THR A 103 -0.55 10.37 -8.95
CA THR A 103 -1.98 10.48 -8.63
C THR A 103 -2.42 9.52 -7.52
N GLY A 104 -1.47 8.82 -6.90
CA GLY A 104 -1.74 8.00 -5.72
C GLY A 104 -1.90 8.81 -4.43
N ASN A 105 -2.04 8.11 -3.32
CA ASN A 105 -2.33 8.74 -2.03
C ASN A 105 -1.06 9.34 -1.39
N CYS A 106 -1.06 10.66 -1.18
CA CYS A 106 0.01 11.42 -0.52
C CYS A 106 -0.31 11.84 0.93
N SER A 107 -1.30 11.25 1.59
CA SER A 107 -1.79 11.75 2.88
C SER A 107 -0.92 11.40 4.08
N SER A 108 -0.14 10.31 4.02
CA SER A 108 0.71 9.87 5.13
C SER A 108 2.00 10.68 5.22
N GLU A 109 2.54 10.82 6.43
CA GLU A 109 3.82 11.52 6.65
C GLU A 109 4.98 10.88 5.87
N TYR A 110 4.97 9.55 5.73
CA TYR A 110 5.92 8.84 4.88
C TYR A 110 5.80 9.27 3.41
N MET A 111 4.58 9.31 2.86
CA MET A 111 4.40 9.68 1.46
C MET A 111 4.77 11.15 1.22
N LYS A 112 4.46 12.05 2.15
CA LYS A 112 4.84 13.46 2.09
C LYS A 112 6.36 13.69 2.07
N SER A 113 7.16 12.75 2.56
CA SER A 113 8.62 12.84 2.48
C SER A 113 9.20 12.36 1.15
N GLN A 114 8.37 11.81 0.25
CA GLN A 114 8.81 11.31 -1.05
C GLN A 114 8.74 12.41 -2.13
N PRO A 115 9.71 12.47 -3.06
CA PRO A 115 9.69 13.38 -4.20
C PRO A 115 8.39 13.37 -4.99
N LEU A 116 7.79 12.20 -5.21
CA LEU A 116 6.53 12.07 -5.95
C LEU A 116 5.34 12.84 -5.33
N CYS A 117 5.40 13.15 -4.03
CA CYS A 117 4.40 13.95 -3.31
C CYS A 117 4.86 15.39 -3.04
N GLY A 118 5.95 15.84 -3.65
CA GLY A 118 6.42 17.23 -3.60
C GLY A 118 7.57 17.51 -2.63
N ALA A 119 8.19 16.48 -2.04
CA ALA A 119 9.45 16.66 -1.33
C ALA A 119 10.59 17.03 -2.31
N PRO A 120 11.60 17.79 -1.86
CA PRO A 120 12.75 18.16 -2.70
C PRO A 120 13.64 16.97 -3.10
#